data_AF-A0A9Q0CT25-F1
#
_entry.id   AF-A0A9Q0CT25-F1
#
_cell.length_a   1.000
_cell.length_b   1.000
_cell.length_c   1.000
_cell.angle_alpha   90.00
_cell.angle_beta   90.00
_cell.angle_gamma   90.00
#
_symmetry.space_group_name_H-M   'P 1'
#
loop_
_entity.id
_entity.type
_entity.pdbx_description
1 polymer ?
#
loop_
_entity_poly.entity_id
_entity_poly.type
_entity_poly.pdbx_seq_one_letter_code
_entity_poly.pdbx_strand_id
1 'polypeptide(L)'
;MRTFCYLLLISLFLSLCNASIVEDTCKNISSSNPDIVYDFCVSSFKSYNATSQAADQRTLAIIASRLANSTAAKTQERIQELMEAEKNKPRKNRLDVCMEVYSLAIDDLRTAEQAIEAERDPDAVVFLSAASNASSDCEDAFAEAKDACPLEKENGEYDQMAAIALVIVAALHR
;
A
#
# COMPACT_ATOMS: atom_id res chain seq x y z
N MET A 1 -29.51 13.33 38.41
CA MET A 1 -28.24 14.01 38.06
C MET A 1 -27.02 13.09 38.16
N ARG A 2 -26.76 12.41 39.29
CA ARG A 2 -25.56 11.54 39.43
C ARG A 2 -25.49 10.41 38.39
N THR A 3 -26.58 9.70 38.15
CA THR A 3 -26.69 8.63 37.13
C THR A 3 -26.55 9.13 35.69
N PHE A 4 -27.01 10.35 35.39
CA PHE A 4 -26.86 10.98 34.07
C PHE A 4 -25.40 11.37 33.80
N CYS A 5 -24.66 11.83 34.82
CA CYS A 5 -23.22 12.05 34.74
C CYS A 5 -22.44 10.74 34.52
N TYR A 6 -22.83 9.63 35.16
CA TYR A 6 -22.18 8.33 34.91
C TYR A 6 -22.40 7.83 33.49
N LEU A 7 -23.61 7.98 32.93
CA LEU A 7 -23.90 7.59 31.55
C LEU A 7 -23.14 8.47 30.54
N LEU A 8 -23.06 9.79 30.78
CA LEU A 8 -22.27 10.72 29.95
C LEU A 8 -20.76 10.44 30.02
N LEU A 9 -20.24 10.12 31.21
CA LEU A 9 -18.84 9.74 31.38
C LEU A 9 -18.56 8.41 30.69
N ILE A 10 -19.41 7.39 30.85
CA ILE A 10 -19.27 6.09 30.17
C ILE A 10 -19.32 6.25 28.64
N SER A 11 -20.20 7.09 28.09
CA SER A 11 -20.22 7.37 26.65
C SER A 11 -18.96 8.10 26.18
N LEU A 12 -18.41 9.02 26.99
CA LEU A 12 -17.18 9.73 26.68
C LEU A 12 -15.97 8.77 26.72
N PHE A 13 -15.92 7.88 27.71
CA PHE A 13 -14.89 6.85 27.86
C PHE A 13 -14.95 5.79 26.75
N LEU A 14 -16.14 5.37 26.32
CA LEU A 14 -16.31 4.46 25.17
C LEU A 14 -15.85 5.11 23.85
N SER A 15 -16.08 6.41 23.67
CA SER A 15 -15.55 7.17 22.52
C SER A 15 -14.03 7.39 22.57
N LEU A 16 -13.42 7.42 23.76
CA LEU A 16 -11.97 7.55 23.95
C LEU A 16 -11.20 6.23 23.78
N CYS A 17 -11.89 5.08 23.77
CA CYS A 17 -11.27 3.75 23.77
C CYS A 17 -11.41 2.96 22.46
N ASN A 18 -12.11 3.52 21.45
CA ASN A 18 -12.12 2.93 20.10
C ASN A 18 -10.99 3.54 19.28
N ALA A 19 -9.78 3.00 19.41
CA ALA A 19 -8.83 3.11 18.31
C ALA A 19 -9.46 2.44 17.09
N SER A 20 -9.37 3.08 15.92
CA SER A 20 -9.81 2.42 14.70
C SER A 20 -8.94 1.18 14.46
N ILE A 21 -9.51 0.09 13.93
CA ILE A 21 -8.74 -1.07 13.44
C ILE A 21 -7.57 -0.65 12.55
N VAL A 22 -7.71 0.46 11.81
CA VAL A 22 -6.66 1.09 11.02
C VAL A 22 -5.52 1.59 11.91
N GLU A 23 -5.82 2.35 12.96
CA GLU A 23 -4.80 2.92 13.85
C GLU A 23 -4.04 1.82 14.60
N ASP A 24 -4.75 0.81 15.11
CA ASP A 24 -4.12 -0.33 15.78
C ASP A 24 -3.25 -1.15 14.81
N THR A 25 -3.75 -1.40 13.60
CA THR A 25 -2.96 -2.10 12.56
C THR A 25 -1.72 -1.30 12.19
N CYS A 26 -1.88 -0.02 11.84
CA CYS A 26 -0.76 0.85 11.47
C CYS A 26 0.27 0.95 12.59
N LYS A 27 -0.16 1.04 13.85
CA LYS A 27 0.74 1.06 15.01
C LYS A 27 1.52 -0.24 15.15
N ASN A 28 0.85 -1.39 15.01
CA ASN A 28 1.48 -2.71 15.10
C ASN A 28 2.50 -2.94 13.98
N ILE A 29 2.13 -2.63 12.72
CA ILE A 29 3.02 -2.85 11.58
C ILE A 29 4.22 -1.90 11.61
N SER A 30 4.03 -0.62 11.95
CA SER A 30 5.13 0.35 12.00
C SER A 30 6.10 0.08 13.16
N SER A 31 5.61 -0.50 14.26
CA SER A 31 6.46 -0.91 15.39
C SER A 31 7.33 -2.13 15.05
N SER A 32 6.88 -2.97 14.11
CA SER A 32 7.56 -4.23 13.74
C SER A 32 8.36 -4.11 12.43
N ASN A 33 8.11 -3.08 11.63
CA ASN A 33 8.72 -2.84 10.32
C ASN A 33 9.17 -1.36 10.27
N PRO A 34 10.44 -1.06 10.59
CA PRO A 34 10.95 0.32 10.69
C PRO A 34 10.78 1.16 9.42
N ASP A 35 10.67 0.50 8.26
CA ASP A 35 10.53 1.16 6.95
C ASP A 35 9.09 1.62 6.66
N ILE A 36 8.10 1.15 7.44
CA ILE A 36 6.70 1.59 7.31
C ILE A 36 6.46 2.80 8.21
N VAL A 37 6.07 3.93 7.60
CA VAL A 37 5.78 5.16 8.35
C VAL A 37 4.34 5.14 8.84
N TYR A 38 4.15 5.22 10.17
CA TYR A 38 2.84 5.19 10.82
C TYR A 38 1.86 6.23 10.23
N ASP A 39 2.30 7.49 10.12
CA ASP A 39 1.45 8.57 9.60
C ASP A 39 1.06 8.34 8.14
N PHE A 40 1.98 7.81 7.33
CA PHE A 40 1.68 7.41 5.96
C PHE A 40 0.61 6.33 5.95
N CYS A 41 0.81 5.24 6.70
CA CYS A 41 -0.17 4.15 6.82
C CYS A 41 -1.56 4.65 7.18
N VAL A 42 -1.69 5.42 8.25
CA VAL A 42 -2.99 5.94 8.69
C VAL A 42 -3.61 6.86 7.64
N SER A 43 -2.81 7.71 6.99
CA SER A 43 -3.32 8.63 5.95
C SER A 43 -3.78 7.90 4.69
N SER A 44 -3.08 6.83 4.28
CA SER A 44 -3.44 6.00 3.12
C SER A 44 -4.82 5.38 3.30
N PHE A 45 -5.13 4.86 4.49
CA PHE A 45 -6.45 4.32 4.80
C PHE A 45 -7.54 5.36 5.03
N LYS A 46 -7.21 6.62 5.36
CA LYS A 46 -8.19 7.72 5.47
C LYS A 46 -8.64 8.25 4.12
N SER A 47 -7.82 8.09 3.08
CA SER A 47 -8.13 8.53 1.71
C SER A 47 -9.25 7.71 1.08
N TYR A 48 -9.36 6.44 1.46
CA TYR A 48 -10.55 5.62 1.27
C TYR A 48 -11.41 5.79 2.53
N ASN A 49 -12.74 5.76 2.48
CA ASN A 49 -13.57 5.72 3.71
C ASN A 49 -13.44 4.35 4.44
N ALA A 50 -12.22 3.82 4.60
CA ALA A 50 -11.92 2.52 5.16
C ALA A 50 -12.26 2.46 6.64
N THR A 51 -12.22 3.58 7.37
CA THR A 51 -12.58 3.65 8.79
C THR A 51 -14.01 3.20 9.08
N SER A 52 -14.94 3.27 8.11
CA SER A 52 -16.30 2.74 8.25
C SER A 52 -16.54 1.39 7.55
N GLN A 53 -15.62 0.95 6.68
CA GLN A 53 -15.75 -0.30 5.89
C GLN A 53 -14.85 -1.43 6.39
N ALA A 54 -13.78 -1.16 7.12
CA ALA A 54 -12.90 -2.15 7.73
C ALA A 54 -13.60 -2.77 8.96
N ALA A 55 -14.58 -3.66 8.70
CA ALA A 55 -15.29 -4.39 9.75
C ALA A 55 -14.41 -5.50 10.37
N ASP A 56 -13.41 -5.99 9.62
CA ASP A 56 -12.44 -7.00 10.05
C ASP A 56 -11.08 -6.86 9.33
N GLN A 57 -10.10 -7.66 9.79
CA GLN A 57 -8.72 -7.64 9.29
C GLN A 57 -8.62 -8.08 7.82
N ARG A 58 -9.48 -8.98 7.36
CA ARG A 58 -9.50 -9.46 5.96
C ARG A 58 -9.98 -8.36 5.01
N THR A 59 -11.02 -7.64 5.40
CA THR A 59 -11.50 -6.48 4.66
C THR A 59 -10.42 -5.40 4.60
N LEU A 60 -9.69 -5.18 5.70
CA LEU A 60 -8.56 -4.25 5.73
C LEU A 60 -7.44 -4.68 4.76
N ALA A 61 -7.16 -5.99 4.67
CA ALA A 61 -6.17 -6.54 3.76
C ALA A 61 -6.53 -6.36 2.27
N ILE A 62 -7.82 -6.55 1.94
CA ILE A 62 -8.36 -6.26 0.60
C ILE A 62 -8.20 -4.77 0.28
N ILE A 63 -8.58 -3.89 1.21
CA ILE A 63 -8.44 -2.44 1.03
C ILE A 63 -6.97 -2.04 0.84
N ALA A 64 -6.05 -2.62 1.63
CA ALA A 64 -4.61 -2.36 1.49
C ALA A 64 -4.10 -2.75 0.10
N SER A 65 -4.49 -3.92 -0.41
CA SER A 65 -4.12 -4.40 -1.74
C SER A 65 -4.66 -3.49 -2.84
N ARG A 66 -5.91 -3.01 -2.71
CA ARG A 66 -6.51 -2.03 -3.64
C ARG A 66 -5.79 -0.67 -3.61
N LEU A 67 -5.37 -0.21 -2.43
CA LEU A 67 -4.61 1.03 -2.30
C LEU A 67 -3.24 0.90 -2.96
N ALA A 68 -2.53 -0.22 -2.76
CA ALA A 68 -1.28 -0.50 -3.46
C ALA A 68 -1.48 -0.53 -4.98
N ASN A 69 -2.56 -1.14 -5.47
CA ASN A 69 -2.92 -1.16 -6.89
C ASN A 69 -3.16 0.25 -7.43
N SER A 70 -3.89 1.09 -6.69
CA SER A 70 -4.13 2.49 -7.08
C SER A 70 -2.84 3.31 -7.10
N THR A 71 -1.90 3.07 -6.17
CA THR A 71 -0.60 3.75 -6.16
C THR A 71 0.29 3.31 -7.32
N ALA A 72 0.30 2.01 -7.67
CA ALA A 72 0.96 1.52 -8.88
C ALA A 72 0.39 2.15 -10.15
N ALA A 73 -0.94 2.22 -10.27
CA ALA A 73 -1.60 2.82 -11.42
C ALA A 73 -1.26 4.32 -11.59
N LYS A 74 -1.25 5.09 -10.49
CA LYS A 74 -0.78 6.49 -10.51
C LYS A 74 0.69 6.60 -10.93
N THR A 75 1.51 5.65 -10.52
CA THR A 75 2.92 5.61 -10.93
C THR A 75 3.04 5.31 -12.43
N GLN A 76 2.23 4.41 -13.00
CA GLN A 76 2.16 4.22 -14.45
C GLN A 76 1.72 5.47 -15.20
N GLU A 77 0.70 6.19 -14.71
CA GLU A 77 0.28 7.47 -15.30
C GLU A 77 1.46 8.45 -15.34
N ARG A 78 2.23 8.53 -14.25
CA ARG A 78 3.43 9.37 -14.20
C ARG A 78 4.52 8.92 -15.16
N ILE A 79 4.77 7.61 -15.27
CA ILE A 79 5.73 7.04 -16.23
C ILE A 79 5.32 7.42 -17.65
N GLN A 80 4.04 7.32 -17.98
CA GLN A 80 3.52 7.68 -19.31
C GLN A 80 3.79 9.16 -19.63
N GLU A 81 3.52 10.08 -18.70
CA GLU A 81 3.84 11.51 -18.87
C GLU A 81 5.34 11.73 -19.13
N LEU A 82 6.20 11.05 -18.37
CA LEU A 82 7.65 11.14 -18.54
C LEU A 82 8.11 10.61 -19.91
N MET A 83 7.53 9.51 -20.38
CA MET A 83 7.83 8.91 -21.68
C MET A 83 7.44 9.80 -22.87
N GLU A 84 6.38 10.58 -22.73
CA GLU A 84 5.94 11.56 -23.73
C GLU A 84 6.89 12.77 -23.79
N ALA A 85 7.42 13.20 -22.64
CA ALA A 85 8.35 14.32 -22.55
C ALA A 85 9.81 13.95 -22.88
N GLU A 86 10.22 12.70 -22.67
CA GLU A 86 11.61 12.24 -22.81
C GLU A 86 12.02 12.08 -24.28
N LYS A 87 13.11 12.77 -24.65
CA LYS A 87 13.67 12.76 -26.01
C LYS A 87 14.88 11.82 -26.13
N ASN A 88 15.53 11.51 -25.01
CA ASN A 88 16.67 10.61 -24.96
C ASN A 88 16.18 9.16 -25.07
N LYS A 89 16.47 8.51 -26.21
CA LYS A 89 16.02 7.13 -26.47
C LYS A 89 16.47 6.13 -25.38
N PRO A 90 17.75 6.10 -24.95
CA PRO A 90 18.15 5.26 -23.81
C PRO A 90 17.33 5.49 -22.53
N ARG A 91 17.03 6.74 -22.16
CA ARG A 91 16.18 7.02 -20.99
C ARG A 91 14.74 6.58 -21.20
N LYS A 92 14.22 6.74 -22.42
CA LYS A 92 12.88 6.26 -22.77
C LYS A 92 12.76 4.74 -22.62
N ASN A 93 13.77 3.98 -23.07
CA ASN A 93 13.79 2.52 -22.87
C ASN A 93 13.79 2.12 -21.38
N ARG A 94 14.42 2.91 -20.50
CA ARG A 94 14.37 2.66 -19.05
C ARG A 94 12.99 2.97 -18.47
N LEU A 95 12.34 4.03 -18.94
CA LEU A 95 10.93 4.29 -18.60
C LEU A 95 10.00 3.17 -19.11
N ASP A 96 10.29 2.58 -20.28
CA ASP A 96 9.56 1.40 -20.76
C ASP A 96 9.70 0.21 -19.80
N VAL A 97 10.89 -0.03 -19.24
CA VAL A 97 11.10 -1.06 -18.20
C VAL A 97 10.27 -0.75 -16.96
N CYS A 98 10.28 0.50 -16.47
CA CYS A 98 9.42 0.92 -15.36
C CYS A 98 7.93 0.67 -15.68
N MET A 99 7.47 0.99 -16.89
CA MET A 99 6.09 0.74 -17.30
C MET A 99 5.72 -0.74 -17.23
N GLU A 100 6.63 -1.62 -17.68
CA GLU A 100 6.45 -3.07 -17.68
C GLU A 100 6.35 -3.63 -16.25
N VAL A 101 7.29 -3.30 -15.37
CA VAL A 101 7.29 -3.84 -13.99
C VAL A 101 6.09 -3.34 -13.19
N TYR A 102 5.65 -2.08 -13.37
CA TYR A 102 4.41 -1.61 -12.74
C TYR A 102 3.15 -2.24 -13.33
N SER A 103 3.16 -2.61 -14.62
CA SER A 103 2.04 -3.35 -15.23
C SER A 103 1.91 -4.74 -14.61
N LEU A 104 3.04 -5.44 -14.46
CA LEU A 104 3.08 -6.75 -13.80
C LEU A 104 2.63 -6.64 -12.35
N ALA A 105 3.09 -5.62 -11.62
CA ALA A 105 2.71 -5.38 -10.24
C ALA A 105 1.20 -5.15 -10.07
N ILE A 106 0.55 -4.45 -10.99
CA ILE A 106 -0.91 -4.25 -10.99
C ILE A 106 -1.65 -5.57 -11.18
N ASP A 107 -1.18 -6.43 -12.07
CA ASP A 107 -1.78 -7.75 -12.31
C ASP A 107 -1.58 -8.69 -11.11
N ASP A 108 -0.39 -8.67 -10.52
CA ASP A 108 -0.09 -9.41 -9.29
C ASP A 108 -0.95 -8.92 -8.11
N LEU A 109 -1.12 -7.60 -7.95
CA LEU A 109 -1.97 -7.01 -6.92
C LEU A 109 -3.45 -7.39 -7.07
N ARG A 110 -3.95 -7.45 -8.31
CA ARG A 110 -5.30 -7.95 -8.60
C ARG A 110 -5.45 -9.44 -8.27
N THR A 111 -4.42 -10.23 -8.59
CA THR A 111 -4.41 -11.66 -8.30
C THR A 111 -4.33 -11.92 -6.80
N ALA A 112 -3.55 -11.12 -6.07
CA ALA A 112 -3.49 -11.14 -4.62
C ALA A 112 -4.85 -10.81 -3.99
N GLU A 113 -5.53 -9.76 -4.47
CA GLU A 113 -6.88 -9.42 -4.02
C GLU A 113 -7.85 -10.60 -4.16
N GLN A 114 -7.88 -11.23 -5.34
CA GLN A 114 -8.72 -12.41 -5.59
C GLN A 114 -8.34 -13.61 -4.69
N ALA A 115 -7.06 -13.78 -4.38
CA ALA A 115 -6.61 -14.81 -3.46
C ALA A 115 -7.07 -14.53 -2.02
N ILE A 116 -7.04 -13.28 -1.55
CA ILE A 116 -7.55 -12.87 -0.22
C ILE A 116 -9.06 -13.10 -0.12
N GLU A 117 -9.81 -12.75 -1.18
CA GLU A 117 -11.26 -12.99 -1.25
C GLU A 117 -11.61 -14.49 -1.24
N ALA A 118 -10.74 -15.32 -1.81
CA ALA A 118 -10.88 -16.77 -1.82
C ALA A 118 -10.26 -17.47 -0.59
N GLU A 119 -9.84 -16.72 0.44
CA GLU A 119 -9.15 -17.24 1.64
C GLU A 119 -7.89 -18.07 1.33
N ARG A 120 -7.23 -17.78 0.21
CA ARG A 120 -5.95 -18.36 -0.20
C ARG A 120 -4.80 -17.41 0.12
N ASP A 121 -4.70 -16.96 1.36
CA ASP A 121 -3.73 -15.91 1.68
C ASP A 121 -2.25 -16.31 1.47
N PRO A 122 -1.81 -17.60 1.44
CA PRO A 122 -0.40 -17.88 1.13
C PRO A 122 -0.10 -17.53 -0.33
N ASP A 123 -1.05 -17.77 -1.23
CA ASP A 123 -0.98 -17.35 -2.63
C ASP A 123 -0.95 -15.82 -2.70
N ALA A 124 -1.80 -15.13 -1.92
CA ALA A 124 -1.82 -13.67 -1.87
C ALA A 124 -0.47 -13.06 -1.44
N VAL A 125 0.19 -13.66 -0.43
CA VAL A 125 1.53 -13.24 0.00
C VAL A 125 2.55 -13.39 -1.13
N VAL A 126 2.49 -14.47 -1.92
CA VAL A 126 3.39 -14.68 -3.06
C VAL A 126 3.21 -13.56 -4.10
N PHE A 127 1.98 -13.28 -4.50
CA PHE A 127 1.70 -12.22 -5.49
C PHE A 127 2.05 -10.82 -4.96
N LEU A 128 1.77 -10.52 -3.70
CA LEU A 128 2.16 -9.23 -3.10
C LEU A 128 3.68 -9.07 -2.99
N SER A 129 4.40 -10.15 -2.69
CA SER A 129 5.87 -10.14 -2.65
C SER A 129 6.45 -9.88 -4.04
N ALA A 130 5.86 -10.46 -5.09
CA ALA A 130 6.27 -10.19 -6.47
C ALA A 130 5.99 -8.73 -6.86
N ALA A 131 4.78 -8.23 -6.58
CA ALA A 131 4.42 -6.84 -6.86
C ALA A 131 5.33 -5.82 -6.14
N SER A 132 5.79 -6.14 -4.92
CA SER A 132 6.64 -5.25 -4.12
C SER A 132 8.01 -4.98 -4.74
N ASN A 133 8.46 -5.74 -5.74
CA ASN A 133 9.75 -5.52 -6.41
C ASN A 133 9.69 -4.42 -7.48
N ALA A 134 8.50 -3.94 -7.85
CA ALA A 134 8.35 -3.07 -9.02
C ALA A 134 9.13 -1.75 -8.92
N SER A 135 9.16 -1.10 -7.75
CA SER A 135 9.93 0.13 -7.58
C SER A 135 11.42 -0.14 -7.71
N SER A 136 11.96 -1.14 -7.01
CA SER A 136 13.39 -1.44 -7.05
C SER A 136 13.84 -1.82 -8.46
N ASP A 137 13.05 -2.62 -9.17
CA ASP A 137 13.35 -3.02 -10.55
C ASP A 137 13.31 -1.79 -11.50
N CYS A 138 12.39 -0.85 -11.26
CA CYS A 138 12.35 0.42 -11.99
C CYS A 138 13.57 1.30 -11.67
N GLU A 139 13.99 1.41 -10.41
CA GLU A 139 15.18 2.17 -10.01
C GLU A 139 16.46 1.56 -10.59
N ASP A 140 16.58 0.24 -10.54
CA ASP A 140 17.73 -0.51 -11.05
C ASP A 140 17.92 -0.29 -12.55
N ALA A 141 16.83 -0.19 -13.33
CA ALA A 141 16.91 0.14 -14.75
C ALA A 141 17.67 1.45 -15.03
N PHE A 142 17.58 2.44 -14.12
CA PHE A 142 18.35 3.69 -14.18
C PHE A 142 19.73 3.57 -13.54
N ALA A 143 19.81 2.92 -12.38
CA ALA A 143 21.05 2.78 -11.63
C ALA A 143 22.13 1.98 -12.40
N GLU A 144 21.75 0.92 -13.12
CA GLU A 144 22.65 0.14 -13.98
C GLU A 144 23.32 1.01 -15.06
N ALA A 145 22.60 2.02 -15.55
CA ALA A 145 23.11 3.00 -16.50
C ALA A 145 23.81 4.20 -15.84
N LYS A 146 23.94 4.20 -14.50
CA LYS A 146 24.45 5.31 -13.69
C LYS A 146 23.69 6.62 -13.93
N ASP A 147 22.38 6.50 -14.15
CA ASP A 147 21.46 7.61 -14.37
C ASP A 147 20.53 7.76 -13.16
N ALA A 148 20.02 8.96 -12.92
CA ALA A 148 19.06 9.19 -11.85
C ALA A 148 17.65 8.80 -12.30
N CYS A 149 16.97 8.01 -11.48
CA CYS A 149 15.57 7.65 -11.69
C CYS A 149 14.68 8.90 -11.46
N PRO A 150 13.84 9.30 -12.42
CA PRO A 150 12.94 10.45 -12.26
C PRO A 150 11.68 10.15 -11.42
N LEU A 151 11.57 8.95 -10.84
CA LEU A 151 10.39 8.43 -10.14
C LEU A 151 10.64 8.13 -8.65
N GLU A 152 11.75 8.61 -8.06
CA GLU A 152 12.13 8.34 -6.66
C GLU A 152 10.96 8.57 -5.67
N LYS A 153 10.17 9.62 -5.91
CA LYS A 153 9.01 9.92 -5.06
C LYS A 153 7.88 8.89 -5.25
N GLU A 154 7.48 8.64 -6.49
CA GLU A 154 6.39 7.71 -6.82
C GLU A 154 6.73 6.27 -6.40
N ASN A 155 7.98 5.87 -6.61
CA ASN A 155 8.54 4.60 -6.16
C ASN A 155 8.48 4.47 -4.63
N GLY A 156 8.95 5.48 -3.90
CA GLY A 156 8.89 5.47 -2.44
C GLY A 156 7.45 5.45 -1.87
N GLU A 157 6.51 6.13 -2.52
CA GLU A 157 5.09 6.07 -2.15
C GLU A 157 4.49 4.69 -2.43
N TYR A 158 4.85 4.06 -3.57
CA TYR A 158 4.44 2.69 -3.88
C TYR A 158 5.03 1.67 -2.91
N ASP A 159 6.32 1.76 -2.59
CA ASP A 159 7.01 0.85 -1.68
C ASP A 159 6.37 0.80 -0.32
N GLN A 160 6.06 1.97 0.26
CA GLN A 160 5.34 1.98 1.53
C GLN A 160 3.97 1.31 1.43
N MET A 161 3.22 1.55 0.35
CA MET A 161 1.89 0.99 0.19
C MET A 161 1.92 -0.53 -0.08
N ALA A 162 2.87 -1.01 -0.89
CA ALA A 162 3.09 -2.43 -1.16
C ALA A 162 3.51 -3.17 0.13
N ALA A 163 4.45 -2.60 0.89
CA ALA A 163 4.88 -3.16 2.18
C ALA A 163 3.73 -3.22 3.20
N ILE A 164 2.92 -2.16 3.31
CA ILE A 164 1.73 -2.16 4.18
C ILE A 164 0.77 -3.29 3.77
N ALA A 165 0.47 -3.43 2.48
CA ALA A 165 -0.42 -4.48 1.99
C ALA A 165 0.12 -5.89 2.30
N LEU A 166 1.40 -6.13 2.00
CA LEU A 166 2.06 -7.41 2.24
C LEU A 166 2.04 -7.79 3.72
N VAL A 167 2.39 -6.87 4.62
CA VAL A 167 2.43 -7.14 6.06
C VAL A 167 1.03 -7.44 6.62
N ILE A 168 0.01 -6.70 6.20
CA ILE A 168 -1.38 -6.93 6.65
C ILE A 168 -1.87 -8.29 6.19
N VAL A 169 -1.63 -8.67 4.93
CA VAL A 169 -2.03 -9.97 4.38
C VAL A 169 -1.26 -11.11 5.04
N ALA A 170 0.05 -10.97 5.25
CA ALA A 170 0.87 -11.97 5.95
C ALA A 170 0.41 -12.19 7.41
N ALA A 171 -0.28 -11.22 8.02
CA ALA A 171 -0.84 -11.34 9.35
C ALA A 171 -2.19 -12.10 9.39
N LEU A 172 -2.81 -12.43 8.25
CA LEU A 172 -4.04 -13.24 8.21
C LEU A 172 -3.79 -14.73 8.53
N HIS A 173 -2.54 -15.20 8.36
CA HIS A 173 -2.13 -16.60 8.60
C HIS A 173 -1.79 -16.96 10.04
N ARG A 174 -1.88 -16.02 10.96
CA ARG A 174 -1.47 -16.23 12.36
C ARG A 174 -2.63 -16.58 13.27
#